data_AF-A0A085U294-F1
#
_entry.id   AF-A0A085U294-F1
#
_cell.length_a   1.000
_cell.length_b   1.000
_cell.length_c   1.000
_cell.angle_alpha   90.00
_cell.angle_beta   90.00
_cell.angle_gamma   90.00
#
_symmetry.space_group_name_H-M   'P 1'
#
loop_
_entity.id
_entity.type
_entity.pdbx_description
1 polymer ?
#
loop_
_entity_poly.entity_id
_entity_poly.type
_entity_poly.pdbx_seq_one_letter_code
_entity_poly.pdbx_strand_id
1 'polypeptide(L)'
;MTWIFSHWRFVGVVALSGLVLALAFNSYRLSNQVEKQEVTLKAELATNTALGNIIDGYSANDAANRAATARQLDNERKLRNESDARLKRFQAAAAGDLCADSQLPDDVVSLLRE
;
A
#
# COMPACT_ATOMS: atom_id res chain seq x y z
N MET A 1 -61.64 28.49 47.14
CA MET A 1 -60.27 28.91 46.72
C MET A 1 -59.33 27.73 46.42
N THR A 2 -59.46 26.56 47.06
CA THR A 2 -58.57 25.39 46.86
C THR A 2 -58.60 24.78 45.45
N TRP A 3 -59.72 24.86 44.74
CA TRP A 3 -59.90 24.29 43.40
C TRP A 3 -58.98 24.93 42.34
N ILE A 4 -58.77 26.25 42.42
CA ILE A 4 -57.93 27.00 41.48
C ILE A 4 -56.46 26.64 41.68
N PHE A 5 -55.98 26.60 42.93
CA PHE A 5 -54.61 26.18 43.25
C PHE A 5 -54.32 24.74 42.83
N SER A 6 -55.29 23.84 42.96
CA SER A 6 -55.15 22.45 42.48
C SER A 6 -55.05 22.36 40.95
N HIS A 7 -55.79 23.20 40.23
CA HIS A 7 -55.78 23.19 38.77
C HIS A 7 -54.44 23.67 38.19
N TRP A 8 -53.89 24.76 38.73
CA TRP A 8 -52.56 25.27 38.32
C TRP A 8 -51.42 24.29 38.60
N ARG A 9 -51.49 23.55 39.71
CA ARG A 9 -50.53 22.47 40.01
C ARG A 9 -50.60 21.35 38.97
N PHE A 10 -51.80 20.98 38.54
CA PHE A 10 -51.99 19.96 37.52
C PHE A 10 -51.43 20.38 36.16
N VAL A 11 -51.68 21.62 35.75
CA VAL A 11 -51.12 22.20 34.51
C VAL A 11 -49.59 22.22 34.55
N GLY A 12 -48.99 22.61 35.68
CA GLY A 12 -47.54 22.60 35.86
C GLY A 12 -46.92 21.20 35.73
N VAL A 13 -47.55 20.19 36.34
CA VAL A 13 -47.08 18.79 36.26
C VAL A 13 -47.20 18.26 34.82
N VAL A 14 -48.31 18.53 34.15
CA VAL A 14 -48.50 18.12 32.75
C VAL A 14 -47.47 18.78 31.84
N ALA A 15 -47.23 20.09 31.99
CA ALA A 15 -46.23 20.81 31.21
C ALA A 15 -44.81 20.25 31.44
N LEU A 16 -44.42 20.02 32.70
CA LEU A 16 -43.12 19.43 33.04
C LEU A 16 -42.99 18.00 32.48
N SER A 17 -44.04 17.19 32.59
CA SER A 17 -44.03 15.83 32.04
C SER A 17 -43.85 15.82 30.52
N GLY A 18 -44.51 16.74 29.80
CA GLY A 18 -44.33 16.90 28.36
C GLY A 18 -42.92 17.33 27.99
N LEU A 19 -42.32 18.23 28.77
CA LEU A 19 -40.96 18.70 28.58
C LEU A 19 -39.94 17.57 28.78
N VAL A 20 -40.11 16.75 29.83
CA VAL A 20 -39.26 15.58 30.10
C VAL A 20 -39.38 14.55 28.98
N LEU A 21 -40.60 14.28 28.50
CA LEU A 21 -40.82 13.34 27.40
C LEU A 21 -40.18 13.85 26.09
N ALA A 22 -40.32 15.14 25.79
CA ALA A 22 -39.71 15.74 24.61
C ALA A 22 -38.17 15.66 24.68
N LEU A 23 -37.59 15.96 25.84
CA LEU A 23 -36.15 15.85 26.06
C LEU A 23 -35.67 14.40 25.94
N ALA A 24 -36.37 13.45 26.55
CA ALA A 24 -36.03 12.03 26.48
C ALA A 24 -36.12 11.47 25.05
N PHE A 25 -37.15 11.87 24.29
CA PHE A 25 -37.29 11.47 22.90
C PHE A 25 -36.18 12.08 22.02
N ASN A 26 -35.83 13.34 22.25
CA ASN A 26 -34.75 14.00 21.53
C ASN A 26 -33.39 13.38 21.84
N SER A 27 -33.10 13.11 23.12
CA SER A 27 -31.85 12.45 23.52
C SER A 27 -31.74 11.04 22.94
N TYR A 28 -32.85 10.30 22.88
CA TYR A 28 -32.89 8.98 22.25
C TYR A 28 -32.59 9.05 20.75
N ARG A 29 -33.23 9.97 20.01
CA ARG A 29 -32.94 10.15 18.58
C ARG A 29 -31.49 10.57 18.33
N LEU A 30 -30.98 11.50 19.14
CA LEU A 30 -29.61 11.97 19.01
C LEU A 30 -28.60 10.86 19.31
N SER A 31 -28.80 10.09 20.39
CA SER A 31 -27.95 8.94 20.74
C SER A 31 -27.89 7.92 19.60
N ASN A 32 -29.04 7.62 18.98
CA ASN A 32 -29.10 6.66 17.87
C ASN A 32 -28.42 7.20 16.59
N GLN A 33 -28.46 8.51 16.35
CA GLN A 33 -27.70 9.12 15.25
C GLN A 33 -26.19 9.07 15.49
N VAL A 34 -25.76 9.38 16.72
CA VAL A 34 -24.35 9.32 17.11
C VAL A 34 -23.83 7.90 16.99
N GLU A 35 -24.55 6.90 17.50
CA GLU A 35 -24.16 5.48 17.40
C GLU A 35 -24.00 5.04 15.94
N LYS A 36 -24.95 5.39 15.07
CA LYS A 36 -24.85 5.10 13.63
C LYS A 36 -23.63 5.75 12.99
N GLN A 37 -23.36 7.02 13.32
CA GLN A 37 -22.19 7.71 12.79
C GLN A 37 -20.89 7.08 13.29
N GLU A 38 -20.81 6.72 14.58
CA GLU A 38 -19.64 6.05 15.13
C GLU A 38 -19.38 4.70 14.46
N VAL A 39 -20.42 3.92 14.19
CA VAL A 39 -20.28 2.64 13.48
C VAL A 39 -19.72 2.87 12.08
N THR A 40 -20.26 3.83 11.32
CA THR A 40 -19.75 4.17 9.99
C THR A 40 -18.31 4.67 10.05
N LEU A 41 -17.99 5.57 10.97
CA LEU A 41 -16.64 6.09 11.18
C LEU A 41 -15.64 4.99 11.55
N LYS A 42 -16.03 4.06 12.43
CA LYS A 42 -15.20 2.90 12.80
C LYS A 42 -14.96 1.99 11.59
N ALA A 43 -15.97 1.76 10.76
CA ALA A 43 -15.83 0.99 9.54
C ALA A 43 -14.88 1.68 8.54
N GLU A 44 -15.06 2.98 8.30
CA GLU A 44 -14.19 3.78 7.43
C GLU A 44 -12.74 3.83 7.94
N LEU A 45 -12.54 3.99 9.25
CA LEU A 45 -11.22 4.00 9.86
C LEU A 45 -10.54 2.63 9.73
N ALA A 46 -11.28 1.54 9.90
CA ALA A 46 -10.76 0.19 9.69
C ALA A 46 -10.35 -0.03 8.22
N THR A 47 -11.18 0.41 7.27
CA THR A 47 -10.83 0.34 5.84
C THR A 47 -9.62 1.20 5.51
N ASN A 48 -9.56 2.44 5.99
CA ASN A 48 -8.44 3.35 5.73
C ASN A 48 -7.14 2.82 6.33
N THR A 49 -7.20 2.19 7.51
CA THR A 49 -6.04 1.52 8.13
C THR A 49 -5.57 0.34 7.29
N ALA A 50 -6.50 -0.49 6.80
CA ALA A 50 -6.18 -1.61 5.92
C ALA A 50 -5.54 -1.12 4.61
N LEU A 51 -6.09 -0.08 3.97
CA LEU A 51 -5.51 0.53 2.78
C LEU A 51 -4.13 1.13 3.06
N GLY A 52 -3.95 1.81 4.20
CA GLY A 52 -2.65 2.35 4.63
C GLY A 52 -1.59 1.27 4.75
N ASN A 53 -1.91 0.17 5.43
CA ASN A 53 -0.99 -0.97 5.57
C ASN A 53 -0.62 -1.59 4.20
N ILE A 54 -1.57 -1.64 3.27
CA ILE A 54 -1.31 -2.12 1.90
C ILE A 54 -0.34 -1.17 1.19
N ILE A 55 -0.58 0.14 1.24
CA ILE A 55 0.29 1.16 0.65
C ILE A 55 1.70 1.05 1.22
N ASP A 56 1.84 0.92 2.53
CA ASP A 56 3.13 0.77 3.20
C ASP A 56 3.86 -0.48 2.70
N GLY A 57 3.16 -1.63 2.60
CA GLY A 57 3.70 -2.86 2.05
C GLY A 57 4.18 -2.72 0.59
N TYR A 58 3.38 -2.09 -0.28
CA TYR A 58 3.77 -1.84 -1.67
C TYR A 58 4.96 -0.88 -1.76
N SER A 59 5.02 0.15 -0.92
CA SER A 59 6.12 1.11 -0.92
C SER A 59 7.46 0.46 -0.52
N ALA A 60 7.44 -0.42 0.48
CA ALA A 60 8.61 -1.19 0.90
C ALA A 60 9.06 -2.17 -0.18
N ASN A 61 8.11 -2.84 -0.85
CA ASN A 61 8.42 -3.76 -1.94
C ASN A 61 8.99 -3.02 -3.16
N ASP A 62 8.45 -1.85 -3.53
CA ASP A 62 9.00 -1.03 -4.61
C ASP A 62 10.43 -0.56 -4.29
N ALA A 63 10.69 -0.12 -3.06
CA ALA A 63 12.03 0.25 -2.62
C ALA A 63 13.01 -0.95 -2.68
N ALA A 64 12.58 -2.14 -2.24
CA ALA A 64 13.36 -3.36 -2.33
C ALA A 64 13.64 -3.77 -3.79
N ASN A 65 12.63 -3.67 -4.67
CA ASN A 65 12.74 -3.98 -6.08
C ASN A 65 13.69 -3.02 -6.80
N ARG A 66 13.60 -1.70 -6.53
CA ARG A 66 14.55 -0.72 -7.05
C ARG A 66 15.98 -1.01 -6.60
N ALA A 67 16.18 -1.40 -5.34
CA ALA A 67 17.49 -1.79 -4.83
C ALA A 67 18.01 -3.08 -5.50
N ALA A 68 17.14 -4.08 -5.72
CA ALA A 68 17.49 -5.31 -6.43
C ALA A 68 17.90 -5.03 -7.88
N THR A 69 17.10 -4.25 -8.62
CA THR A 69 17.40 -3.85 -9.99
C THR A 69 18.71 -3.07 -10.08
N ALA A 70 18.98 -2.16 -9.14
CA ALA A 70 20.24 -1.43 -9.09
C ALA A 70 21.45 -2.37 -8.91
N ARG A 71 21.33 -3.37 -8.03
CA ARG A 71 22.38 -4.40 -7.84
C ARG A 71 22.58 -5.26 -9.08
N GLN A 72 21.48 -5.67 -9.73
CA GLN A 72 21.56 -6.44 -10.96
C GLN A 72 22.25 -5.65 -12.08
N LEU A 73 21.88 -4.38 -12.25
CA LEU A 73 22.48 -3.52 -13.28
C LEU A 73 23.97 -3.28 -13.03
N ASP A 74 24.40 -3.12 -11.77
CA ASP A 74 25.82 -3.01 -11.42
C ASP A 74 26.59 -4.30 -11.73
N ASN A 75 26.01 -5.46 -11.39
CA ASN A 75 26.61 -6.75 -11.70
C ASN A 75 26.72 -6.98 -13.21
N GLU A 76 25.68 -6.66 -13.99
CA GLU A 76 25.73 -6.78 -15.44
C GLU A 76 26.79 -5.86 -16.07
N ARG A 77 26.93 -4.62 -15.56
CA ARG A 77 27.99 -3.71 -16.00
C ARG A 77 29.38 -4.25 -15.70
N LYS A 78 29.60 -4.81 -14.52
CA LYS A 78 30.86 -5.45 -14.13
C LYS A 78 31.17 -6.65 -15.04
N LEU A 79 30.20 -7.54 -15.24
CA LEU A 79 30.36 -8.71 -16.11
C LEU A 79 30.72 -8.32 -17.54
N ARG A 80 30.02 -7.31 -18.10
CA ARG A 80 30.34 -6.80 -19.45
C ARG A 80 31.75 -6.25 -19.51
N ASN A 81 32.14 -5.42 -18.55
CA ASN A 81 33.49 -4.84 -18.54
C ASN A 81 34.58 -5.91 -18.38
N GLU A 82 34.37 -6.91 -17.53
CA GLU A 82 35.30 -8.04 -17.40
C GLU A 82 35.37 -8.87 -18.67
N SER A 83 34.24 -9.15 -19.30
CA SER A 83 34.16 -9.89 -20.56
C SER A 83 34.91 -9.14 -21.66
N ASP A 84 34.66 -7.85 -21.83
CA ASP A 84 35.32 -7.00 -22.82
C ASP A 84 36.84 -6.93 -22.57
N ALA A 85 37.26 -6.84 -21.30
CA ALA A 85 38.67 -6.85 -20.95
C ALA A 85 39.35 -8.19 -21.29
N ARG A 86 38.68 -9.33 -21.02
CA ARG A 86 39.19 -10.66 -21.40
C ARG A 86 39.25 -10.81 -22.92
N LEU A 87 38.22 -10.36 -23.63
CA LEU A 87 38.14 -10.42 -25.09
C LEU A 87 39.28 -9.62 -25.74
N LYS A 88 39.54 -8.40 -25.25
CA LYS A 88 40.68 -7.58 -25.70
C LYS A 88 42.02 -8.25 -25.45
N ARG A 89 42.22 -8.87 -24.28
CA ARG A 89 43.46 -9.63 -23.99
C ARG A 89 43.62 -10.82 -24.92
N PHE A 90 42.53 -11.55 -25.20
CA PHE A 90 42.53 -12.66 -26.13
C PHE A 90 42.90 -12.21 -27.55
N GLN A 91 42.23 -11.17 -28.06
CA GLN A 91 42.55 -10.59 -29.37
C GLN A 91 43.99 -10.09 -29.47
N ALA A 92 44.51 -9.44 -28.42
CA ALA A 92 45.89 -8.99 -28.39
C ALA A 92 46.90 -10.16 -28.38
N ALA A 93 46.59 -11.26 -27.69
CA ALA A 93 47.44 -12.46 -27.68
C ALA A 93 47.35 -13.26 -28.98
N ALA A 94 46.20 -13.23 -29.65
CA ALA A 94 45.94 -13.86 -30.94
C ALA A 94 46.43 -13.03 -32.14
N ALA A 95 46.86 -11.79 -31.93
CA ALA A 95 47.24 -10.87 -33.01
C ALA A 95 48.41 -11.44 -33.83
N GLY A 96 48.16 -11.68 -35.12
CA GLY A 96 49.14 -12.23 -36.05
C GLY A 96 49.10 -13.77 -36.19
N ASP A 97 48.21 -14.45 -35.47
CA ASP A 97 47.96 -15.88 -35.66
C ASP A 97 46.83 -16.11 -36.68
N LEU A 98 47.17 -16.64 -37.86
CA LEU A 98 46.24 -16.97 -38.95
C LEU A 98 45.13 -17.94 -38.54
N CYS A 99 45.39 -18.82 -37.55
CA CYS A 99 44.36 -19.72 -37.03
C CYS A 99 43.35 -19.00 -36.12
N ALA A 100 43.73 -17.90 -35.48
CA ALA A 100 42.85 -17.16 -34.58
C ALA A 100 42.05 -16.05 -35.29
N ASP A 101 42.56 -15.54 -36.42
CA ASP A 101 41.85 -14.59 -37.30
C ASP A 101 40.85 -15.27 -38.25
N SER A 102 40.94 -16.59 -38.42
CA SER A 102 39.99 -17.34 -39.23
C SER A 102 38.72 -17.65 -38.42
N GLN A 103 37.56 -17.38 -39.03
CA GLN A 103 36.27 -17.71 -38.42
C GLN A 103 36.15 -19.24 -38.33
N LEU A 104 35.90 -19.75 -37.12
CA LEU A 104 35.69 -21.18 -36.92
C LEU A 104 34.44 -21.61 -37.73
N PRO A 105 34.51 -22.68 -38.54
CA PRO A 105 33.36 -23.15 -39.31
C PRO A 105 32.16 -23.47 -38.41
N ASP A 106 30.96 -23.05 -38.80
CA ASP A 106 29.73 -23.19 -37.99
C ASP A 106 29.45 -24.65 -37.57
N ASP A 107 29.81 -25.59 -38.44
CA ASP A 107 29.74 -27.04 -38.27
C ASP A 107 30.69 -27.56 -37.16
N VAL A 108 31.79 -26.87 -36.87
CA VAL A 108 32.67 -27.17 -35.75
C VAL A 108 32.17 -26.50 -34.47
N VAL A 109 31.60 -25.30 -34.59
CA VAL A 109 31.00 -24.57 -33.44
C VAL A 109 29.80 -25.33 -32.86
N SER A 110 28.96 -25.92 -33.72
CA SER A 110 27.82 -26.73 -33.27
C SER A 110 28.27 -27.96 -32.46
N LEU A 111 29.35 -28.61 -32.90
CA LEU A 111 29.92 -29.80 -32.25
C LEU A 111 30.51 -29.51 -30.85
N LEU A 112 30.92 -28.27 -30.59
CA LEU A 112 31.49 -27.83 -29.29
C LEU A 112 30.43 -27.34 -28.30
N ARG A 113 29.21 -27.08 -28.76
CA ARG A 113 28.11 -26.53 -27.96
C ARG A 113 27.14 -27.61 -27.45
N GLU A 114 27.30 -28.84 -27.92
CA GLU A 114 26.57 -30.05 -27.50
C GLU A 114 27.36 -30.84 -26.46
#